data_AF-A0AAP0NIN7-F1
#
_entry.id   AF-A0AAP0NIN7-F1
#
_cell.length_a   1.000
_cell.length_b   1.000
_cell.length_c   1.000
_cell.angle_alpha   90.00
_cell.angle_beta   90.00
_cell.angle_gamma   90.00
#
_symmetry.space_group_name_H-M   'P 1'
#
loop_
_entity.id
_entity.type
_entity.pdbx_description
1 polymer ?
#
loop_
_entity_poly.entity_id
_entity_poly.type
_entity_poly.pdbx_seq_one_letter_code
_entity_poly.pdbx_strand_id
1 'polypeptide(L)'
;MSWKNEGIQLRRNEKKLLNDINADKDSRLRFHILGDKAKRKKRIQTREEKIFVLANDCLTGDPSVHDLSLTQDMNSICTNGCRIAKCMKEYFIYKKNYKGALNSSLLAKCLYQKLWDDSPYLLKQLPGIGMVTAKALHSMGINSFETLSEADPRRIEMATGRKYPFGNNIKDSLLSLPPKVEMKVEEIECERQGKFKLVITLTRLSQSVQSTKRHYADMVVGSEEDDLILFHEKIRVDEFSSWY
;
A
#
# COMPACT_ATOMS: atom_id res chain seq x y z
N MET A 1 6.62 27.24 -0.35
CA MET A 1 7.16 26.39 0.74
C MET A 1 8.27 25.52 0.15
N SER A 2 9.51 26.00 0.17
CA SER A 2 10.66 25.28 -0.40
C SER A 2 11.20 24.32 0.65
N TRP A 3 10.84 23.04 0.55
CA TRP A 3 11.41 22.00 1.40
C TRP A 3 12.77 21.63 0.84
N LYS A 4 13.84 22.16 1.43
CA LYS A 4 15.15 21.53 1.26
C LYS A 4 15.11 20.18 1.98
N ASN A 5 14.99 19.09 1.23
CA ASN A 5 15.45 17.78 1.66
C ASN A 5 16.98 17.84 1.83
N GLU A 6 17.49 18.40 2.92
CA GLU A 6 18.93 18.56 3.16
C GLU A 6 19.64 17.22 3.45
N GLY A 7 18.90 16.14 3.73
CA GLY A 7 19.48 14.83 4.07
C GLY A 7 19.82 13.92 2.88
N ILE A 8 18.98 13.88 1.84
CA ILE A 8 19.18 12.97 0.71
C ILE A 8 20.01 13.66 -0.36
N GLN A 9 21.20 13.12 -0.63
CA GLN A 9 22.11 13.64 -1.65
C GLN A 9 22.46 12.54 -2.65
N LEU A 10 22.64 12.89 -3.92
CA LEU A 10 23.11 11.95 -4.93
C LEU A 10 24.64 11.84 -4.86
N ARG A 11 25.15 10.72 -4.35
CA ARG A 11 26.60 10.50 -4.19
C ARG A 11 27.18 9.80 -5.40
N ARG A 12 28.48 10.01 -5.67
CA ARG A 12 29.16 9.47 -6.86
C ARG A 12 29.19 7.93 -6.87
N ASN A 13 29.44 7.31 -5.72
CA ASN A 13 29.55 5.86 -5.55
C ASN A 13 28.22 5.11 -5.76
N GLU A 14 27.08 5.80 -5.64
CA GLU A 14 25.74 5.20 -5.77
C GLU A 14 25.21 5.22 -7.21
N LYS A 15 25.77 6.07 -8.07
CA LYS A 15 25.24 6.31 -9.43
C LYS A 15 25.17 5.04 -10.29
N LYS A 16 26.16 4.15 -10.16
CA LYS A 16 26.17 2.90 -10.93
C LYS A 16 24.95 2.05 -10.59
N LEU A 17 24.72 1.79 -9.30
CA LEU A 17 23.57 1.02 -8.83
C LEU A 17 22.25 1.68 -9.22
N LEU A 18 22.11 3.01 -9.06
CA LEU A 18 20.90 3.73 -9.46
C LEU A 18 20.62 3.64 -10.97
N ASN A 19 21.65 3.67 -11.80
CA ASN A 19 21.50 3.48 -13.25
C ASN A 19 21.08 2.04 -13.57
N ASP A 20 21.64 1.05 -12.89
CA ASP A 20 21.31 -0.37 -13.08
C ASP A 20 19.86 -0.66 -12.67
N ILE A 21 19.42 -0.11 -11.54
CA ILE A 21 18.03 -0.18 -11.08
C ILE A 21 17.09 0.45 -12.12
N ASN A 22 17.38 1.67 -12.62
CA ASN A 22 16.52 2.32 -13.62
C ASN A 22 16.57 1.66 -15.01
N ALA A 23 17.66 0.98 -15.34
CA ALA A 23 17.77 0.19 -16.56
C ALA A 23 16.81 -1.01 -16.52
N ASP A 24 16.63 -1.58 -15.33
CA ASP A 24 15.60 -2.57 -14.99
C ASP A 24 15.50 -3.72 -16.01
N LYS A 25 16.58 -4.49 -16.11
CA LYS A 25 16.69 -5.61 -17.07
C LYS A 25 15.63 -6.68 -16.83
N ASP A 26 15.28 -6.91 -15.58
CA ASP A 26 14.33 -7.94 -15.15
C ASP A 26 12.87 -7.42 -15.11
N SER A 27 12.63 -6.18 -15.58
CA SER A 27 11.30 -5.54 -15.62
C SER A 27 10.56 -5.56 -14.28
N ARG A 28 11.28 -5.28 -13.18
CA ARG A 28 10.75 -5.27 -11.82
C ARG A 28 10.10 -3.94 -11.45
N LEU A 29 10.54 -2.83 -12.04
CA LEU A 29 10.02 -1.50 -11.72
C LEU A 29 8.74 -1.22 -12.52
N ARG A 30 7.75 -0.66 -11.83
CA ARG A 30 6.51 -0.18 -12.45
C ARG A 30 6.75 1.07 -13.29
N PHE A 31 7.58 1.98 -12.79
CA PHE A 31 7.90 3.23 -13.49
C PHE A 31 9.41 3.47 -13.54
N HIS A 32 9.86 4.04 -14.65
CA HIS A 32 11.26 4.37 -14.90
C HIS A 32 11.42 5.88 -15.10
N ILE A 33 12.60 6.41 -14.75
CA ILE A 33 13.00 7.73 -15.21
C ILE A 33 13.23 7.65 -16.72
N LEU A 34 12.49 8.48 -17.45
CA LEU A 34 12.62 8.63 -18.88
C LEU A 34 13.56 9.82 -19.20
N GLY A 35 14.33 9.66 -20.26
CA GLY A 35 15.12 10.73 -20.88
C GLY A 35 14.52 11.12 -22.22
N ASP A 36 15.36 11.63 -23.10
CA ASP A 36 14.94 12.07 -24.44
C ASP A 36 14.21 10.96 -25.20
N LYS A 37 13.17 11.36 -25.94
CA LYS A 37 12.34 10.47 -26.76
C LYS A 37 11.66 9.34 -25.94
N ALA A 38 11.31 9.62 -24.68
CA ALA A 38 10.61 8.70 -23.77
C ALA A 38 11.33 7.36 -23.53
N LYS A 39 12.64 7.29 -23.77
CA LYS A 39 13.46 6.09 -23.48
C LYS A 39 13.94 6.10 -22.03
N ARG A 40 14.14 4.93 -21.43
CA ARG A 40 14.74 4.80 -20.09
C ARG A 40 16.06 5.58 -20.02
N LYS A 41 16.16 6.51 -19.06
CA LYS A 41 17.34 7.35 -18.87
C LYS A 41 18.50 6.50 -18.37
N LYS A 42 19.64 6.58 -19.07
CA LYS A 42 20.84 5.79 -18.73
C LYS A 42 21.63 6.32 -17.54
N ARG A 43 21.49 7.61 -17.23
CA ARG A 43 22.30 8.28 -16.20
C ARG A 43 21.40 9.07 -15.27
N ILE A 44 21.37 8.66 -14.01
CA ILE A 44 20.76 9.38 -12.90
C ILE A 44 21.70 10.51 -12.47
N GLN A 45 21.21 11.73 -12.50
CA GLN A 45 21.98 12.96 -12.35
C GLN A 45 21.44 13.89 -11.25
N THR A 46 20.15 13.78 -10.90
CA THR A 46 19.54 14.66 -9.90
C THR A 46 19.15 13.90 -8.63
N ARG A 47 18.95 14.65 -7.55
CA ARG A 47 18.44 14.11 -6.29
C ARG A 47 17.02 13.56 -6.46
N GLU A 48 16.21 14.25 -7.24
CA GLU A 48 14.80 13.91 -7.52
C GLU A 48 14.72 12.58 -8.27
N GLU A 49 15.62 12.34 -9.23
CA GLU A 49 15.72 11.06 -9.92
C GLU A 49 16.17 9.93 -8.98
N LYS A 50 17.13 10.20 -8.08
CA LYS A 50 17.49 9.23 -7.03
C LYS A 50 16.29 8.86 -6.17
N ILE A 51 15.53 9.86 -5.71
CA ILE A 51 14.33 9.64 -4.89
C ILE A 51 13.31 8.79 -5.65
N PHE A 52 13.06 9.11 -6.92
CA PHE A 52 12.12 8.37 -7.76
C PHE A 52 12.53 6.91 -7.95
N VAL A 53 13.79 6.65 -8.29
CA VAL A 53 14.32 5.30 -8.51
C VAL A 53 14.26 4.48 -7.22
N LEU A 54 14.70 5.05 -6.09
CA LEU A 54 14.66 4.36 -4.80
C LEU A 54 13.23 4.09 -4.31
N ALA A 55 12.30 5.01 -4.54
CA ALA A 55 10.89 4.79 -4.22
C ALA A 55 10.34 3.60 -5.03
N ASN A 56 10.54 3.59 -6.36
CA ASN A 56 10.05 2.52 -7.22
C ASN A 56 10.68 1.16 -6.86
N ASP A 57 12.00 1.12 -6.61
CA ASP A 57 12.70 -0.12 -6.21
C ASP A 57 12.21 -0.64 -4.86
N CYS A 58 11.97 0.24 -3.89
CA CYS A 58 11.38 -0.14 -2.60
C CYS A 58 10.00 -0.76 -2.75
N LEU A 59 9.15 -0.17 -3.60
CA LEU A 59 7.78 -0.62 -3.82
C LEU A 59 7.68 -1.95 -4.58
N THR A 60 8.77 -2.45 -5.16
CA THR A 60 8.81 -3.86 -5.63
C THR A 60 8.65 -4.86 -4.47
N GLY A 61 8.87 -4.41 -3.23
CA GLY A 61 8.94 -5.23 -2.03
C GLY A 61 10.30 -5.88 -1.82
N ASP A 62 11.12 -5.99 -2.86
CA ASP A 62 12.42 -6.68 -2.91
C ASP A 62 13.51 -5.75 -3.48
N PRO A 63 13.85 -4.65 -2.77
CA PRO A 63 14.78 -3.64 -3.26
C PRO A 63 16.18 -4.22 -3.52
N SER A 64 16.81 -3.81 -4.63
CA SER A 64 18.20 -4.18 -4.96
C SER A 64 19.25 -3.44 -4.14
N VAL A 65 18.81 -2.48 -3.35
CA VAL A 65 19.67 -1.71 -2.46
C VAL A 65 20.00 -2.50 -1.20
N HIS A 66 21.29 -2.79 -1.02
CA HIS A 66 21.82 -3.44 0.19
C HIS A 66 22.82 -2.58 0.97
N ASP A 67 23.30 -1.49 0.39
CA ASP A 67 24.14 -0.53 1.09
C ASP A 67 23.34 0.16 2.22
N LEU A 68 23.98 0.33 3.38
CA LEU A 68 23.34 0.88 4.57
C LEU A 68 22.82 2.29 4.32
N SER A 69 23.58 3.14 3.61
CA SER A 69 23.21 4.53 3.43
C SER A 69 22.04 4.69 2.45
N LEU A 70 22.05 3.95 1.33
CA LEU A 70 20.91 3.95 0.42
C LEU A 70 19.65 3.32 1.06
N THR A 71 19.82 2.34 1.95
CA THR A 71 18.71 1.76 2.74
C THR A 71 18.09 2.80 3.67
N GLN A 72 18.92 3.62 4.33
CA GLN A 72 18.46 4.73 5.17
C GLN A 72 17.72 5.80 4.35
N ASP A 73 18.24 6.16 3.18
CA ASP A 73 17.59 7.10 2.26
C ASP A 73 16.22 6.55 1.82
N MET A 74 16.16 5.29 1.39
CA MET A 74 14.94 4.61 0.95
C MET A 74 13.88 4.56 2.07
N ASN A 75 14.29 4.23 3.30
CA ASN A 75 13.39 4.23 4.46
C ASN A 75 12.85 5.63 4.77
N SER A 76 13.71 6.65 4.66
CA SER A 76 13.33 8.06 4.84
C SER A 76 12.36 8.51 3.75
N ILE A 77 12.60 8.13 2.49
CA ILE A 77 11.71 8.38 1.35
C ILE A 77 10.33 7.78 1.61
N CYS A 78 10.25 6.52 2.03
CA CYS A 78 8.95 5.87 2.26
C CYS A 78 8.20 6.49 3.44
N THR A 79 8.91 6.78 4.54
CA THR A 79 8.29 7.36 5.75
C THR A 79 7.76 8.78 5.47
N ASN A 80 8.59 9.64 4.88
CA ASN A 80 8.20 11.01 4.56
C ASN A 80 7.21 11.06 3.39
N GLY A 81 7.42 10.24 2.36
CA GLY A 81 6.52 10.10 1.23
C GLY A 81 5.12 9.65 1.66
N CYS A 82 5.02 8.69 2.60
CA CYS A 82 3.73 8.27 3.15
C CYS A 82 3.00 9.44 3.83
N ARG A 83 3.71 10.28 4.60
CA ARG A 83 3.13 11.48 5.24
C ARG A 83 2.68 12.52 4.20
N ILE A 84 3.47 12.74 3.17
CA ILE A 84 3.14 13.65 2.07
C ILE A 84 1.92 13.14 1.30
N ALA A 85 1.89 11.87 0.93
CA ALA A 85 0.76 11.26 0.22
C ALA A 85 -0.54 11.31 1.06
N LYS A 86 -0.45 11.11 2.38
CA LYS A 86 -1.59 11.34 3.29
C LYS A 86 -2.07 12.79 3.26
N CYS A 87 -1.16 13.76 3.26
CA CYS A 87 -1.51 15.19 3.12
C CYS A 87 -2.17 15.47 1.77
N MET A 88 -1.63 14.92 0.67
CA MET A 88 -2.20 15.03 -0.68
C MET A 88 -3.62 14.46 -0.74
N LYS A 89 -3.87 13.31 -0.10
CA LYS A 89 -5.21 12.72 0.02
C LYS A 89 -6.19 13.72 0.64
N GLU A 90 -5.86 14.31 1.79
CA GLU A 90 -6.73 15.30 2.46
C GLU A 90 -6.92 16.56 1.61
N TYR A 91 -5.87 17.01 0.90
CA TYR A 91 -5.95 18.13 -0.03
C TYR A 91 -6.92 17.85 -1.20
N PHE A 92 -6.82 16.67 -1.82
CA PHE A 92 -7.71 16.31 -2.94
C PHE A 92 -9.15 16.07 -2.48
N ILE A 93 -9.35 15.51 -1.28
CA ILE A 93 -10.68 15.44 -0.64
C ILE A 93 -11.27 16.85 -0.50
N TYR A 94 -10.50 17.79 0.06
CA TYR A 94 -10.93 19.19 0.21
C TYR A 94 -11.25 19.85 -1.14
N LYS A 95 -10.43 19.57 -2.17
CA LYS A 95 -10.66 20.03 -3.54
C LYS A 95 -11.75 19.28 -4.28
N LYS A 96 -12.39 18.29 -3.66
CA LYS A 96 -13.36 17.38 -4.25
C LYS A 96 -12.85 16.68 -5.52
N ASN A 97 -11.55 16.42 -5.63
CA ASN A 97 -10.95 15.73 -6.77
C ASN A 97 -10.87 14.23 -6.48
N TYR A 98 -11.64 13.42 -7.21
CA TYR A 98 -11.84 12.01 -6.90
C TYR A 98 -10.57 11.17 -7.19
N LYS A 99 -10.04 11.25 -8.41
CA LYS A 99 -8.85 10.52 -8.86
C LYS A 99 -7.63 10.88 -8.03
N GLY A 100 -7.45 12.16 -7.71
CA GLY A 100 -6.37 12.64 -6.86
C GLY A 100 -6.45 12.08 -5.44
N ALA A 101 -7.65 12.05 -4.84
CA ALA A 101 -7.85 11.48 -3.50
C ALA A 101 -7.60 9.98 -3.50
N LEU A 102 -8.14 9.24 -4.47
CA LEU A 102 -7.96 7.80 -4.61
C LEU A 102 -6.48 7.43 -4.81
N ASN A 103 -5.81 8.04 -5.79
CA ASN A 103 -4.41 7.75 -6.11
C ASN A 103 -3.47 8.14 -4.96
N SER A 104 -3.74 9.26 -4.27
CA SER A 104 -2.93 9.66 -3.10
C SER A 104 -3.14 8.72 -1.91
N SER A 105 -4.36 8.24 -1.70
CA SER A 105 -4.67 7.22 -0.69
C SER A 105 -3.94 5.91 -0.97
N LEU A 106 -3.99 5.46 -2.23
CA LEU A 106 -3.31 4.25 -2.69
C LEU A 106 -1.79 4.36 -2.53
N LEU A 107 -1.20 5.45 -3.01
CA LEU A 107 0.23 5.71 -2.88
C LEU A 107 0.68 5.77 -1.42
N ALA A 108 -0.12 6.36 -0.53
CA ALA A 108 0.18 6.38 0.90
C ALA A 108 0.22 4.96 1.50
N LYS A 109 -0.70 4.07 1.08
CA LYS A 109 -0.70 2.66 1.47
C LYS A 109 0.51 1.92 0.91
N CYS A 110 0.84 2.12 -0.36
CA CYS A 110 2.00 1.49 -0.99
C CYS A 110 3.31 1.88 -0.28
N LEU A 111 3.52 3.17 -0.01
CA LEU A 111 4.70 3.67 0.69
C LEU A 111 4.78 3.19 2.15
N TYR A 112 3.64 3.03 2.83
CA TYR A 112 3.59 2.48 4.17
C TYR A 112 3.99 1.00 4.20
N GLN A 113 3.44 0.21 3.26
CA GLN A 113 3.70 -1.23 3.16
C GLN A 113 5.02 -1.57 2.45
N LYS A 114 5.63 -0.58 1.78
CA LYS A 114 6.78 -0.74 0.89
C LYS A 114 6.49 -1.84 -0.14
N LEU A 115 5.35 -1.70 -0.81
CA LEU A 115 4.84 -2.67 -1.77
C LEU A 115 3.83 -1.98 -2.69
N TRP A 116 3.86 -2.29 -3.98
CA TRP A 116 2.81 -1.87 -4.91
C TRP A 116 1.46 -2.54 -4.59
N ASP A 117 0.39 -1.86 -4.97
CA ASP A 117 -1.00 -2.29 -4.78
C ASP A 117 -1.38 -3.50 -5.62
N ASP A 118 -0.75 -3.68 -6.77
CA ASP A 118 -0.91 -4.80 -7.70
C ASP A 118 0.08 -5.95 -7.44
N SER A 119 0.83 -5.89 -6.34
CA SER A 119 1.80 -6.94 -6.00
C SER A 119 1.08 -8.26 -5.67
N PRO A 120 1.56 -9.41 -6.18
CA PRO A 120 1.01 -10.72 -5.82
C PRO A 120 1.36 -11.13 -4.37
N TYR A 121 2.25 -10.40 -3.70
CA TYR A 121 2.80 -10.75 -2.39
C TYR A 121 2.06 -10.06 -1.23
N LEU A 122 0.71 -10.11 -1.24
CA LEU A 122 -0.17 -9.47 -0.26
C LEU A 122 0.27 -9.73 1.19
N LEU A 123 0.68 -10.96 1.50
CA LEU A 123 1.04 -11.38 2.85
C LEU A 123 2.29 -10.69 3.42
N LYS A 124 3.12 -10.05 2.59
CA LYS A 124 4.27 -9.23 3.04
C LYS A 124 3.84 -8.08 3.97
N GLN A 125 2.56 -7.70 3.97
CA GLN A 125 2.01 -6.68 4.86
C GLN A 125 1.97 -7.14 6.33
N LEU A 126 2.07 -8.45 6.60
CA LEU A 126 2.06 -8.99 7.95
C LEU A 126 3.44 -8.92 8.61
N PRO A 127 3.49 -8.64 9.93
CA PRO A 127 4.75 -8.59 10.66
C PRO A 127 5.47 -9.94 10.61
N GLY A 128 6.78 -9.93 10.36
CA GLY A 128 7.59 -11.14 10.25
C GLY A 128 7.62 -11.79 8.86
N ILE A 129 6.82 -11.31 7.90
CA ILE A 129 6.85 -11.78 6.51
C ILE A 129 7.75 -10.87 5.66
N GLY A 130 8.98 -11.33 5.41
CA GLY A 130 9.85 -10.76 4.38
C GLY A 130 9.55 -11.34 3.00
N MET A 131 10.20 -10.80 1.96
CA MET A 131 9.95 -11.23 0.57
C MET A 131 10.23 -12.69 0.28
N VAL A 132 11.27 -13.27 0.90
CA VAL A 132 11.57 -14.70 0.77
C VAL A 132 10.40 -15.55 1.29
N THR A 133 9.89 -15.22 2.47
CA THR A 133 8.71 -15.87 3.06
C THR A 133 7.47 -15.67 2.18
N ALA A 134 7.23 -14.45 1.69
CA ALA A 134 6.07 -14.15 0.85
C ALA A 134 6.09 -14.94 -0.46
N LYS A 135 7.24 -15.07 -1.11
CA LYS A 135 7.42 -15.90 -2.32
C LYS A 135 7.17 -17.38 -2.03
N ALA A 136 7.66 -17.90 -0.91
CA ALA A 136 7.44 -19.29 -0.50
C ALA A 136 5.97 -19.59 -0.19
N LEU A 137 5.26 -18.67 0.46
CA LEU A 137 3.81 -18.80 0.69
C LEU A 137 3.04 -18.77 -0.63
N HIS A 138 3.39 -17.82 -1.51
CA HIS A 138 2.76 -17.69 -2.82
C HIS A 138 2.94 -18.96 -3.67
N SER A 139 4.13 -19.58 -3.68
CA SER A 139 4.38 -20.81 -4.45
C SER A 139 3.61 -22.03 -3.92
N MET A 140 3.14 -21.99 -2.68
CA MET A 140 2.23 -23.01 -2.13
C MET A 140 0.74 -22.73 -2.42
N GLY A 141 0.42 -21.60 -3.04
CA GLY A 141 -0.97 -21.15 -3.20
C GLY A 141 -1.54 -20.42 -1.99
N ILE A 142 -0.72 -20.04 -1.00
CA ILE A 142 -1.13 -19.20 0.12
C ILE A 142 -0.88 -17.73 -0.27
N ASN A 143 -1.86 -17.11 -0.92
CA ASN A 143 -1.73 -15.78 -1.54
C ASN A 143 -2.75 -14.74 -1.03
N SER A 144 -3.66 -15.13 -0.14
CA SER A 144 -4.65 -14.24 0.49
C SER A 144 -4.69 -14.41 2.01
N PHE A 145 -5.30 -13.44 2.72
CA PHE A 145 -5.50 -13.57 4.17
C PHE A 145 -6.42 -14.74 4.53
N GLU A 146 -7.40 -15.07 3.69
CA GLU A 146 -8.28 -16.23 3.83
C GLU A 146 -7.49 -17.54 3.71
N THR A 147 -6.73 -17.71 2.62
CA THR A 147 -5.92 -18.93 2.43
C THR A 147 -4.88 -19.12 3.54
N LEU A 148 -4.33 -18.03 4.09
CA LEU A 148 -3.43 -18.08 5.25
C LEU A 148 -4.15 -18.48 6.55
N SER A 149 -5.37 -17.98 6.76
CA SER A 149 -6.20 -18.35 7.92
C SER A 149 -6.57 -19.84 7.92
N GLU A 150 -6.82 -20.40 6.74
CA GLU A 150 -7.18 -21.81 6.56
C GLU A 150 -5.97 -22.75 6.57
N ALA A 151 -4.79 -22.26 6.19
CA ALA A 151 -3.58 -23.08 6.10
C ALA A 151 -3.14 -23.67 7.45
N ASP A 152 -2.60 -24.89 7.41
CA ASP A 152 -2.01 -25.54 8.57
C ASP A 152 -0.69 -24.84 8.99
N PRO A 153 -0.53 -24.47 10.28
CA PRO A 153 0.68 -23.80 10.77
C PRO A 153 1.98 -24.56 10.50
N ARG A 154 1.96 -25.90 10.54
CA ARG A 154 3.16 -26.73 10.32
C ARG A 154 3.52 -26.80 8.85
N ARG A 155 2.53 -26.80 7.95
CA ARG A 155 2.77 -26.65 6.51
C ARG A 155 3.40 -25.30 6.18
N ILE A 156 2.95 -24.22 6.82
CA ILE A 156 3.56 -22.89 6.68
C ILE A 156 5.03 -22.91 7.13
N GLU A 157 5.30 -23.46 8.31
CA GLU A 157 6.66 -23.57 8.87
C GLU A 157 7.60 -24.37 7.95
N MET A 158 7.13 -25.53 7.47
CA MET A 158 7.88 -26.41 6.58
C MET A 158 8.27 -25.71 5.27
N ALA A 159 7.32 -25.07 4.61
CA ALA A 159 7.57 -24.45 3.31
C ALA A 159 8.36 -23.14 3.39
N THR A 160 8.19 -22.39 4.49
CA THR A 160 8.95 -21.16 4.71
C THR A 160 10.34 -21.42 5.32
N GLY A 161 10.64 -22.67 5.70
CA GLY A 161 11.88 -23.04 6.39
C GLY A 161 12.01 -22.42 7.78
N ARG A 162 10.89 -22.05 8.41
CA ARG A 162 10.85 -21.38 9.72
C ARG A 162 10.49 -22.38 10.81
N LYS A 163 11.05 -22.17 12.00
CA LYS A 163 10.83 -23.04 13.15
C LYS A 163 9.51 -22.71 13.85
N TYR A 164 8.96 -23.72 14.52
CA TYR A 164 7.92 -23.54 15.53
C TYR A 164 8.27 -22.38 16.49
N PRO A 165 7.34 -21.48 16.86
CA PRO A 165 5.91 -21.42 16.52
C PRO A 165 5.57 -20.40 15.42
N PHE A 166 6.42 -20.23 14.39
CA PHE A 166 6.25 -19.19 13.37
C PHE A 166 4.89 -19.22 12.66
N GLY A 167 4.37 -20.41 12.31
CA GLY A 167 3.10 -20.53 11.59
C GLY A 167 1.92 -20.03 12.44
N ASN A 168 1.93 -20.36 13.74
CA ASN A 168 0.92 -19.88 14.68
C ASN A 168 1.01 -18.35 14.83
N ASN A 169 2.20 -17.82 15.06
CA ASN A 169 2.40 -16.38 15.25
C ASN A 169 1.94 -15.55 14.04
N ILE A 170 2.15 -16.04 12.82
CA ILE A 170 1.67 -15.36 11.61
C ILE A 170 0.15 -15.41 11.52
N LYS A 171 -0.48 -16.55 11.82
CA LYS A 171 -1.94 -16.63 11.83
C LYS A 171 -2.53 -15.70 12.88
N ASP A 172 -1.94 -15.64 14.08
CA ASP A 172 -2.34 -14.70 15.13
C ASP A 172 -2.18 -13.24 14.67
N SER A 173 -1.20 -12.95 13.81
CA SER A 173 -1.01 -11.59 13.27
C SER A 173 -2.16 -11.12 12.39
N LEU A 174 -3.01 -12.02 11.87
CA LEU A 174 -4.24 -11.66 11.15
C LEU A 174 -5.21 -10.87 12.03
N LEU A 175 -5.17 -11.08 13.35
CA LEU A 175 -5.96 -10.32 14.33
C LEU A 175 -5.58 -8.84 14.40
N SER A 176 -4.41 -8.47 13.85
CA SER A 176 -3.97 -7.07 13.76
C SER A 176 -4.52 -6.33 12.54
N LEU A 177 -5.14 -7.04 11.60
CA LEU A 177 -5.77 -6.46 10.43
C LEU A 177 -7.13 -5.84 10.79
N PRO A 178 -7.60 -4.84 10.02
CA PRO A 178 -8.97 -4.38 10.13
C PRO A 178 -9.95 -5.56 9.96
N PRO A 179 -11.09 -5.55 10.67
CA PRO A 179 -12.08 -6.61 10.52
C PRO A 179 -12.64 -6.60 9.09
N LYS A 180 -13.08 -7.77 8.64
CA LYS A 180 -13.75 -7.91 7.35
C LYS A 180 -15.11 -7.19 7.42
N VAL A 181 -15.33 -6.27 6.48
CA VAL A 181 -16.55 -5.49 6.35
C VAL A 181 -17.19 -5.79 5.00
N GLU A 182 -18.47 -6.13 5.02
CA GLU A 182 -19.33 -6.20 3.84
C GLU A 182 -19.98 -4.83 3.62
N MET A 183 -20.06 -4.40 2.36
CA MET A 183 -20.71 -3.15 1.97
C MET A 183 -21.87 -3.46 1.02
N LYS A 184 -23.06 -3.00 1.36
CA LYS A 184 -24.25 -3.05 0.51
C LYS A 184 -24.69 -1.63 0.16
N VAL A 185 -25.04 -1.41 -1.09
CA VAL A 185 -25.50 -0.11 -1.60
C VAL A 185 -26.88 -0.32 -2.19
N GLU A 186 -27.85 0.45 -1.69
CA GLU A 186 -29.25 0.40 -2.11
C GLU A 186 -29.70 1.79 -2.54
N GLU A 187 -30.40 1.88 -3.66
CA GLU A 187 -31.06 3.11 -4.09
C GLU A 187 -32.47 3.15 -3.50
N ILE A 188 -32.83 4.27 -2.88
CA ILE A 188 -34.16 4.48 -2.34
C ILE A 188 -34.84 5.57 -3.16
N GLU A 189 -36.05 5.27 -3.64
CA GLU A 189 -36.89 6.24 -4.34
C GLU A 189 -37.13 7.48 -3.48
N CYS A 190 -36.99 8.64 -4.11
CA CYS A 190 -37.28 9.91 -3.50
C CYS A 190 -38.47 10.53 -4.25
N GLU A 191 -39.51 10.94 -3.51
CA GLU A 191 -40.69 11.62 -4.05
C GLU A 191 -40.36 12.96 -4.76
N ARG A 192 -39.15 13.49 -4.55
CA ARG A 192 -38.64 14.69 -5.22
C ARG A 192 -37.92 14.32 -6.51
N GLN A 193 -38.48 14.71 -7.65
CA GLN A 193 -37.87 14.54 -8.97
C GLN A 193 -36.41 15.04 -9.00
N GLY A 194 -35.52 14.19 -9.52
CA GLY A 194 -34.12 14.52 -9.80
C GLY A 194 -33.14 14.39 -8.62
N LYS A 195 -33.53 13.82 -7.47
CA LYS A 195 -32.61 13.50 -6.38
C LYS A 195 -32.55 11.98 -6.14
N PHE A 196 -31.36 11.43 -6.26
CA PHE A 196 -31.06 10.04 -5.89
C PHE A 196 -30.66 9.98 -4.43
N LYS A 197 -31.22 9.02 -3.68
CA LYS A 197 -30.81 8.74 -2.30
C LYS A 197 -30.22 7.33 -2.26
N LEU A 198 -28.94 7.26 -1.91
CA LEU A 198 -28.25 5.99 -1.72
C LEU A 198 -28.14 5.70 -0.22
N VAL A 199 -28.45 4.47 0.17
CA VAL A 199 -28.18 3.94 1.50
C VAL A 199 -27.03 2.95 1.40
N ILE A 200 -25.98 3.23 2.17
CA ILE A 200 -24.80 2.37 2.26
C ILE A 200 -24.84 1.70 3.63
N THR A 201 -24.99 0.37 3.61
CA THR A 201 -24.97 -0.45 4.82
C THR A 201 -23.62 -1.14 4.95
N LEU A 202 -22.90 -0.84 6.02
CA LEU A 202 -21.61 -1.46 6.36
C LEU A 202 -21.82 -2.49 7.46
N THR A 203 -21.51 -3.75 7.18
CA THR A 203 -21.70 -4.88 8.08
C THR A 203 -20.36 -5.50 8.45
N ARG A 204 -20.10 -5.65 9.74
CA ARG A 204 -18.89 -6.33 10.22
C ARG A 204 -19.10 -7.85 10.29
N LEU A 205 -18.31 -8.60 9.53
CA LEU A 205 -18.42 -10.07 9.43
C LEU A 205 -17.65 -10.84 10.50
N SER A 206 -16.74 -10.19 11.24
CA SER A 206 -15.88 -10.84 12.24
C SER A 206 -16.06 -10.17 13.61
N GLN A 207 -16.17 -10.96 14.68
CA GLN A 207 -16.22 -10.41 16.04
C GLN A 207 -14.95 -9.63 16.35
N SER A 208 -15.07 -8.54 17.12
CA SER A 208 -13.89 -7.81 17.57
C SER A 208 -13.12 -8.64 18.59
N VAL A 209 -12.07 -9.31 18.14
CA VAL A 209 -10.96 -9.57 19.07
C VAL A 209 -10.47 -8.21 19.52
N GLN A 210 -10.36 -8.00 20.83
CA GLN A 210 -9.99 -6.72 21.45
C GLN A 210 -8.64 -6.23 20.94
N SER A 211 -8.64 -5.62 19.76
CA SER A 211 -7.49 -4.95 19.18
C SER A 211 -7.38 -3.61 19.88
N THR A 212 -6.22 -3.35 20.46
CA THR A 212 -5.89 -2.03 21.01
C THR A 212 -5.73 -0.99 19.89
N LYS A 213 -5.65 -1.42 18.62
CA LYS A 213 -5.54 -0.54 17.46
C LYS A 213 -6.92 -0.16 16.94
N ARG A 214 -7.16 1.15 16.85
CA ARG A 214 -8.35 1.72 16.22
C ARG A 214 -8.16 1.74 14.71
N HIS A 215 -9.13 1.17 13.99
CA HIS A 215 -9.11 1.16 12.53
C HIS A 215 -10.06 2.22 11.98
N TYR A 216 -9.56 3.00 11.02
CA TYR A 216 -10.32 4.05 10.35
C TYR A 216 -10.38 3.76 8.85
N ALA A 217 -11.49 4.13 8.22
CA ALA A 217 -11.64 4.13 6.78
C ALA A 217 -12.17 5.49 6.30
N ASP A 218 -11.88 5.83 5.05
CA ASP A 218 -12.48 6.96 4.35
C ASP A 218 -13.57 6.39 3.43
N MET A 219 -14.84 6.71 3.71
CA MET A 219 -15.95 6.45 2.79
C MET A 219 -15.99 7.58 1.78
N VAL A 220 -15.86 7.26 0.49
CA VAL A 220 -15.87 8.24 -0.60
C VAL A 220 -16.89 7.79 -1.63
N VAL A 221 -17.80 8.70 -2.00
CA VAL A 221 -18.67 8.56 -3.17
C VAL A 221 -18.28 9.65 -4.15
N GLY A 222 -17.94 9.27 -5.38
CA GLY A 222 -17.52 10.21 -6.41
C GLY A 222 -17.93 9.77 -7.81
N SER A 223 -17.97 10.73 -8.72
CA SER A 223 -18.14 10.52 -10.16
C SER A 223 -16.76 10.40 -10.80
N GLU A 224 -16.49 9.29 -11.50
CA GLU A 224 -15.24 9.09 -12.21
C GLU A 224 -15.17 9.91 -13.51
N GLU A 225 -16.33 10.12 -14.14
CA GLU A 225 -16.48 10.95 -15.35
C GLU A 225 -16.16 12.41 -15.04
N ASP A 226 -16.73 12.95 -13.97
CA ASP A 226 -16.56 14.35 -13.57
C ASP A 226 -15.33 14.60 -12.70
N ASP A 227 -14.62 13.53 -12.31
CA ASP A 227 -13.52 13.56 -11.34
C ASP A 227 -13.87 14.28 -10.02
N LEU A 228 -15.12 14.09 -9.57
CA LEU A 228 -15.72 14.87 -8.47
C LEU A 228 -16.10 13.99 -7.29
N ILE A 229 -15.69 14.39 -6.09
CA ILE A 229 -16.18 13.79 -4.84
C ILE A 229 -17.52 14.40 -4.48
N LEU A 230 -18.54 13.55 -4.39
CA LEU A 230 -19.91 13.89 -4.02
C LEU A 230 -20.11 13.80 -2.50
N PHE A 231 -19.48 12.80 -1.88
CA PHE A 231 -19.57 12.55 -0.44
C PHE A 231 -18.24 12.01 0.09
N HIS A 232 -17.84 12.47 1.28
CA HIS A 232 -16.72 11.91 2.02
C HIS A 232 -17.02 11.91 3.52
N GLU A 233 -16.76 10.78 4.17
CA GLU A 233 -16.85 10.65 5.61
C GLU A 233 -15.73 9.76 6.15
N LYS A 234 -15.17 10.13 7.30
CA LYS A 234 -14.23 9.27 8.03
C LYS A 234 -14.99 8.41 9.01
N ILE A 235 -14.95 7.10 8.78
CA ILE A 235 -15.67 6.12 9.57
C ILE A 235 -14.69 5.34 10.45
N ARG A 236 -15.12 5.00 11.66
CA ARG A 236 -14.41 4.10 12.56
C ARG A 236 -14.92 2.70 12.33
N VAL A 237 -14.01 1.82 11.91
CA VAL A 237 -14.37 0.45 11.52
C VAL A 237 -14.85 -0.37 12.73
N ASP A 238 -14.39 0.00 13.92
CA ASP A 238 -14.75 -0.64 15.17
C ASP A 238 -16.19 -0.35 15.62
N GLU A 239 -16.84 0.67 15.05
CA GLU A 239 -18.21 1.11 15.40
C GLU A 239 -19.31 0.42 14.57
N PHE A 240 -18.95 -0.42 13.59
CA PHE A 240 -19.95 -1.13 12.77
C PHE A 240 -20.59 -2.27 13.54
N SER A 241 -21.92 -2.40 13.41
CA SER A 241 -22.67 -3.53 13.98
C SER A 241 -22.16 -4.86 13.40
N SER A 242 -21.97 -5.84 14.28
CA SER A 242 -21.75 -7.23 13.90
C SER A 242 -23.07 -8.00 14.03
N TRP A 243 -23.26 -9.00 13.16
CA TRP A 243 -24.43 -9.89 13.22
C TRP A 243 -24.29 -10.96 14.32
N TYR A 244 -23.11 -11.03 14.95
CA TYR A 244 -22.72 -12.01 15.96
C TYR A 244 -22.29 -11.34 17.27
#